data_AF-A0A7K2X7T0-F1
#
_entry.id   AF-A0A7K2X7T0-F1
#
_cell.length_a   1.000
_cell.length_b   1.000
_cell.length_c   1.000
_cell.angle_alpha   90.00
_cell.angle_beta   90.00
_cell.angle_gamma   90.00
#
_symmetry.space_group_name_H-M   'P 1'
#
loop_
_entity.id
_entity.type
_entity.pdbx_description
1 polymer ?
#
loop_
_entity_poly.entity_id
_entity_poly.type
_entity_poly.pdbx_seq_one_letter_code
_entity_poly.pdbx_strand_id
1 'polypeptide(L)'
;MIRTRSLYSDGSRLRRPALFALPAAWGATAVAWRFACPPAREPGLPMRIAAGVVFLSVGIGLVLGVRRGLIRELARARAVAAATQQVLLRPPPGRLEGLTLAAGQLSASRGASVGGDLYEAVATPYGVRIVLGDVRGHGLAALGAVVAVLGSFREAAHDEPELAGVLRRLERALERHLRERARDEHPARAGTDPEHPAAEEFVTLLLLEIGPDGRLAVFNCGHPAPYRLGRKPERLPVGDPLPPLGVLPLPAGLAPHTAARLLPGETLVLHTDGAEEARDRRGRF
;
A
#
# COMPACT_ATOMS: atom_id res chain seq x y z
N MET A 1 -18.14 -24.53 -21.81
CA MET A 1 -19.16 -24.36 -20.75
C MET A 1 -18.56 -24.90 -19.45
N ILE A 2 -17.78 -24.09 -18.74
CA ILE A 2 -17.08 -24.49 -17.51
C ILE A 2 -17.63 -23.63 -16.38
N ARG A 3 -18.32 -24.28 -15.44
CA ARG A 3 -19.02 -23.69 -14.31
C ARG A 3 -18.08 -23.77 -13.10
N THR A 4 -17.26 -22.75 -12.88
CA THR A 4 -16.44 -22.66 -11.67
C THR A 4 -17.31 -22.20 -10.50
N ARG A 5 -17.61 -23.15 -9.59
CA ARG A 5 -18.21 -22.87 -8.29
C ARG A 5 -17.25 -21.99 -7.48
N SER A 6 -17.69 -20.77 -7.17
CA SER A 6 -17.08 -19.91 -6.16
C SER A 6 -17.17 -20.60 -4.79
N LEU A 7 -16.00 -21.03 -4.30
CA LEU A 7 -15.76 -21.38 -2.91
C LEU A 7 -15.01 -20.21 -2.27
N TYR A 8 -15.67 -19.08 -2.09
CA TYR A 8 -15.22 -18.06 -1.14
C TYR A 8 -16.34 -17.79 -0.14
N SER A 9 -16.49 -18.78 0.75
CA SER A 9 -16.84 -18.65 2.16
C SER A 9 -17.43 -17.31 2.60
N ASP A 10 -18.76 -17.28 2.58
CA ASP A 10 -19.64 -16.45 3.38
C ASP A 10 -19.40 -16.65 4.90
N GLY A 11 -18.36 -15.99 5.44
CA GLY A 11 -17.97 -16.16 6.85
C GLY A 11 -17.79 -14.87 7.66
N SER A 12 -17.77 -13.70 7.01
CA SER A 12 -17.33 -12.45 7.65
C SER A 12 -18.45 -11.48 8.04
N ARG A 13 -19.69 -11.64 7.52
CA ARG A 13 -20.78 -10.70 7.82
C ARG A 13 -21.52 -10.99 9.13
N LEU A 14 -21.50 -12.22 9.62
CA LEU A 14 -22.22 -12.63 10.83
C LEU A 14 -21.46 -12.39 12.16
N ARG A 15 -20.15 -12.10 12.13
CA ARG A 15 -19.35 -11.91 13.37
C ARG A 15 -19.33 -10.48 13.91
N ARG A 16 -19.58 -9.47 13.09
CA ARG A 16 -19.54 -8.05 13.52
C ARG A 16 -20.62 -7.65 14.52
N PRO A 17 -21.91 -8.06 14.40
CA PRO A 17 -22.91 -7.70 15.40
C PRO A 17 -22.71 -8.45 16.73
N ALA A 18 -22.16 -9.67 16.70
CA ALA A 18 -21.93 -10.48 17.90
C ALA A 18 -20.85 -9.92 18.83
N LEU A 19 -19.84 -9.23 18.28
CA LEU A 19 -18.70 -8.71 19.05
C LEU A 19 -19.09 -7.54 19.97
N PHE A 20 -20.10 -6.75 19.56
CA PHE A 20 -20.65 -5.63 20.34
C PHE A 20 -21.94 -6.01 21.09
N ALA A 21 -22.57 -7.14 20.74
CA ALA A 21 -23.76 -7.64 21.43
C ALA A 21 -23.47 -7.99 22.90
N LEU A 22 -22.30 -8.54 23.22
CA LEU A 22 -21.96 -8.91 24.60
C LEU A 22 -21.78 -7.71 25.55
N PRO A 23 -21.02 -6.64 25.21
CA PRO A 23 -20.95 -5.45 26.06
C PRO A 23 -22.27 -4.67 26.10
N ALA A 24 -23.01 -4.61 24.99
CA ALA A 24 -24.31 -3.94 24.95
C ALA A 24 -25.38 -4.70 25.75
N ALA A 25 -25.43 -6.03 25.66
CA ALA A 25 -26.30 -6.88 26.45
C ALA A 25 -25.92 -6.84 27.94
N TRP A 26 -24.63 -6.74 28.27
CA TRP A 26 -24.17 -6.52 29.64
C TRP A 26 -24.60 -5.15 30.19
N GLY A 27 -24.50 -4.09 29.38
CA GLY A 27 -25.02 -2.77 29.73
C GLY A 27 -26.55 -2.76 29.91
N ALA A 28 -27.28 -3.44 29.02
CA ALA A 28 -28.73 -3.56 29.10
C ALA A 28 -29.20 -4.38 30.31
N THR A 29 -28.50 -5.48 30.65
CA THR A 29 -28.78 -6.25 31.88
C THR A 29 -28.45 -5.48 33.13
N ALA A 30 -27.46 -4.58 33.12
CA ALA A 30 -27.15 -3.69 34.23
C ALA A 30 -28.24 -2.65 34.49
N VAL A 31 -28.72 -2.04 33.42
CA VAL A 31 -29.84 -1.08 33.47
C VAL A 31 -31.09 -1.82 33.94
N ALA A 32 -31.40 -2.98 33.35
CA ALA A 32 -32.52 -3.80 33.77
C ALA A 32 -32.41 -4.23 35.24
N TRP A 33 -31.25 -4.67 35.73
CA TRP A 33 -31.05 -5.05 37.14
C TRP A 33 -31.24 -3.86 38.09
N ARG A 34 -30.77 -2.66 37.70
CA ARG A 34 -30.92 -1.41 38.47
C ARG A 34 -32.39 -1.00 38.62
N PHE A 35 -33.22 -1.27 37.60
CA PHE A 35 -34.63 -0.86 37.55
C PHE A 35 -35.61 -1.96 37.96
N ALA A 36 -35.26 -3.23 37.79
CA ALA A 36 -36.14 -4.38 38.02
C ALA A 36 -35.97 -5.05 39.39
N CYS A 37 -34.86 -4.82 40.11
CA CYS A 37 -34.78 -5.23 41.51
C CYS A 37 -35.59 -4.24 42.37
N PRO A 38 -36.71 -4.66 43.00
CA PRO A 38 -37.36 -3.88 44.04
C PRO A 38 -36.35 -3.68 45.19
N PRO A 39 -36.47 -2.65 46.03
CA PRO A 39 -35.59 -2.48 47.18
C PRO A 39 -35.79 -3.68 48.11
N ALA A 40 -34.92 -4.68 48.00
CA ALA A 40 -34.78 -5.73 49.01
C ALA A 40 -34.21 -5.03 50.25
N ARG A 41 -35.12 -4.52 51.10
CA ARG A 41 -34.94 -3.97 52.45
C ARG A 41 -33.47 -3.73 52.85
N GLU A 42 -33.04 -2.48 52.72
CA GLU A 42 -31.80 -1.88 53.29
C GLU A 42 -30.52 -2.75 53.23
N PRO A 43 -29.95 -2.99 52.04
CA PRO A 43 -28.58 -3.47 51.93
C PRO A 43 -27.65 -2.28 52.23
N GLY A 44 -26.83 -2.39 53.28
CA GLY A 44 -25.90 -1.32 53.67
C GLY A 44 -25.05 -0.81 52.50
N LEU A 45 -24.71 0.47 52.52
CA LEU A 45 -23.80 1.16 51.59
C LEU A 45 -22.63 0.28 51.06
N PRO A 46 -21.91 -0.53 51.88
CA PRO A 46 -20.83 -1.39 51.39
C PRO A 46 -21.26 -2.44 50.34
N MET A 47 -22.45 -3.05 50.47
CA MET A 47 -22.92 -4.08 49.54
C MET A 47 -23.19 -3.50 48.14
N ARG A 48 -23.73 -2.27 48.09
CA ARG A 48 -24.01 -1.56 46.83
C ARG A 48 -22.72 -1.15 46.12
N ILE A 49 -21.71 -0.72 46.88
CA ILE A 49 -20.38 -0.40 46.34
C ILE A 49 -19.72 -1.68 45.79
N ALA A 50 -19.77 -2.79 46.53
CA ALA A 50 -19.20 -4.06 46.09
C ALA A 50 -19.80 -4.56 44.77
N ALA A 51 -21.14 -4.52 44.64
CA ALA A 51 -21.83 -4.89 43.40
C ALA A 51 -21.43 -4.00 42.21
N GLY A 52 -21.29 -2.69 42.43
CA GLY A 52 -20.82 -1.75 41.40
C GLY A 52 -19.39 -2.00 40.94
N VAL A 53 -18.48 -2.33 41.87
CA VAL A 53 -17.08 -2.64 41.55
C VAL A 53 -16.96 -3.92 40.73
N VAL A 54 -17.67 -4.99 41.12
CA VAL A 54 -17.70 -6.25 40.35
C VAL A 54 -18.23 -5.99 38.94
N PHE A 55 -19.31 -5.22 38.82
CA PHE A 55 -19.93 -4.89 37.55
C PHE A 55 -18.99 -4.12 36.60
N LEU A 56 -18.33 -3.06 37.10
CA LEU A 56 -17.34 -2.30 36.33
C LEU A 56 -16.15 -3.17 35.93
N SER A 57 -15.69 -4.05 36.82
CA SER A 57 -14.57 -4.94 36.56
C SER A 57 -14.88 -5.94 35.43
N VAL A 58 -16.08 -6.51 35.41
CA VAL A 58 -16.53 -7.40 34.32
C VAL A 58 -16.67 -6.62 33.01
N GLY A 59 -17.27 -5.43 33.03
CA GLY A 59 -17.41 -4.58 31.85
C GLY A 59 -16.06 -4.19 31.25
N ILE A 60 -15.12 -3.75 32.08
CA ILE A 60 -13.74 -3.43 31.68
C ILE A 60 -13.06 -4.69 31.13
N GLY A 61 -13.19 -5.84 31.81
CA GLY A 61 -12.64 -7.12 31.35
C GLY A 61 -13.13 -7.52 29.95
N LEU A 62 -14.42 -7.33 29.68
CA LEU A 62 -15.04 -7.65 28.41
C LEU A 62 -14.61 -6.69 27.29
N VAL A 63 -14.59 -5.38 27.56
CA VAL A 63 -14.09 -4.37 26.61
C VAL A 63 -12.61 -4.61 26.30
N LEU A 64 -11.79 -4.88 27.32
CA LEU A 64 -10.38 -5.22 27.13
C LEU A 64 -10.21 -6.54 26.37
N GLY A 65 -11.06 -7.54 26.61
CA GLY A 65 -11.07 -8.80 25.88
C GLY A 65 -11.34 -8.62 24.39
N VAL A 66 -12.42 -7.91 24.04
CA VAL A 66 -12.78 -7.57 22.66
C VAL A 66 -11.69 -6.74 22.01
N ARG A 67 -11.22 -5.68 22.68
CA ARG A 67 -10.15 -4.81 22.16
C ARG A 67 -8.86 -5.59 21.91
N ARG A 68 -8.45 -6.46 22.84
CA ARG A 68 -7.27 -7.32 22.66
C ARG A 68 -7.45 -8.33 21.53
N GLY A 69 -8.66 -8.83 21.31
CA GLY A 69 -8.99 -9.70 20.18
C GLY A 69 -8.80 -8.97 18.85
N LEU A 70 -9.41 -7.80 18.70
CA LEU A 70 -9.29 -6.96 17.51
C LEU A 70 -7.84 -6.54 17.23
N ILE A 71 -7.09 -6.15 18.27
CA ILE A 71 -5.66 -5.79 18.13
C ILE A 71 -4.86 -7.00 17.62
N ARG A 72 -5.12 -8.21 18.14
CA ARG A 72 -4.43 -9.44 17.71
C ARG A 72 -4.78 -9.81 16.27
N GLU A 73 -6.04 -9.69 15.89
CA GLU A 73 -6.49 -9.98 14.52
C GLU A 73 -5.88 -9.00 13.52
N LEU A 74 -5.88 -7.70 13.85
CA LEU A 74 -5.23 -6.67 13.05
C LEU A 74 -3.72 -6.92 12.93
N ALA A 75 -3.05 -7.29 14.03
CA ALA A 75 -1.62 -7.61 14.01
C ALA A 75 -1.30 -8.82 13.12
N ARG A 76 -2.13 -9.86 13.13
CA ARG A 76 -1.99 -11.02 12.24
C ARG A 76 -2.18 -10.65 10.78
N ALA A 77 -3.26 -9.94 10.44
CA ALA A 77 -3.52 -9.50 9.08
C ALA A 77 -2.37 -8.63 8.54
N ARG A 78 -1.86 -7.73 9.38
CA ARG A 78 -0.67 -6.90 9.10
C ARG A 78 0.60 -7.70 8.87
N ALA A 79 0.86 -8.71 9.70
CA ALA A 79 2.04 -9.57 9.56
C ALA A 79 2.00 -10.39 8.26
N VAL A 80 0.83 -10.95 7.91
CA VAL A 80 0.64 -11.66 6.65
C VAL A 80 0.87 -10.73 5.47
N ALA A 81 0.27 -9.55 5.48
CA ALA A 81 0.40 -8.62 4.37
C ALA A 81 1.84 -8.10 4.21
N ALA A 82 2.58 -7.90 5.32
CA ALA A 82 4.01 -7.58 5.29
C ALA A 82 4.84 -8.71 4.68
N ALA A 83 4.57 -9.96 5.07
CA ALA A 83 5.25 -11.13 4.51
C ALA A 83 4.96 -11.26 3.00
N THR A 84 3.73 -11.00 2.56
CA THR A 84 3.37 -10.98 1.14
C THR A 84 4.13 -9.89 0.40
N GLN A 85 4.21 -8.66 0.93
CA GLN A 85 4.96 -7.58 0.31
C GLN A 85 6.45 -7.88 0.18
N GLN A 86 7.07 -8.53 1.17
CA GLN A 86 8.46 -8.97 1.09
C GLN A 86 8.70 -10.00 -0.02
N VAL A 87 7.71 -10.86 -0.31
CA VAL A 87 7.81 -11.81 -1.43
C VAL A 87 7.63 -11.10 -2.78
N LEU A 88 6.83 -10.04 -2.82
CA LEU A 88 6.59 -9.24 -4.02
C LEU A 88 7.79 -8.35 -4.39
N LEU A 89 8.39 -7.68 -3.41
CA LEU A 89 9.59 -6.85 -3.56
C LEU A 89 10.82 -7.71 -3.44
N ARG A 90 11.27 -8.25 -4.57
CA ARG A 90 12.48 -9.07 -4.60
C ARG A 90 13.70 -8.17 -4.39
N PRO A 91 14.63 -8.54 -3.47
CA PRO A 91 15.89 -7.82 -3.39
C PRO A 91 16.58 -7.89 -4.75
N PRO A 92 17.06 -6.76 -5.29
CA PRO A 92 17.73 -6.75 -6.58
C PRO A 92 19.00 -7.60 -6.49
N PRO A 93 19.42 -8.26 -7.59
CA PRO A 93 20.69 -8.96 -7.60
C PRO A 93 21.82 -7.96 -7.33
N GLY A 94 22.83 -8.35 -6.55
CA GLY A 94 23.91 -7.44 -6.16
C GLY A 94 24.69 -6.84 -7.34
N ARG A 95 24.63 -7.50 -8.51
CA ARG A 95 25.11 -6.97 -9.79
C ARG A 95 24.13 -7.27 -10.91
N LEU A 96 23.97 -6.34 -11.84
CA LEU A 96 23.09 -6.45 -13.01
C LEU A 96 23.71 -5.66 -14.18
N GLU A 97 24.12 -6.34 -15.26
CA GLU A 97 24.70 -5.71 -16.46
C GLU A 97 25.75 -4.61 -16.17
N GLY A 98 26.72 -4.92 -15.30
CA GLY A 98 27.79 -3.99 -14.92
C GLY A 98 27.42 -2.96 -13.85
N LEU A 99 26.14 -2.84 -13.48
CA LEU A 99 25.67 -2.03 -12.36
C LEU A 99 25.76 -2.82 -11.06
N THR A 100 26.11 -2.12 -9.97
CA THR A 100 25.97 -2.65 -8.60
C THR A 100 24.68 -2.09 -8.03
N LEU A 101 23.79 -2.95 -7.56
CA LEU A 101 22.47 -2.56 -7.05
C LEU A 101 22.40 -2.78 -5.55
N ALA A 102 21.79 -1.81 -4.87
CA ALA A 102 21.37 -1.93 -3.50
C ALA A 102 19.98 -1.29 -3.39
N ALA A 103 19.05 -1.98 -2.72
CA ALA A 103 17.73 -1.45 -2.43
C ALA A 103 17.35 -1.82 -1.00
N GLY A 104 16.55 -0.97 -0.39
CA GLY A 104 15.98 -1.20 0.93
C GLY A 104 14.71 -0.39 1.09
N GLN A 105 13.78 -0.92 1.85
CA GLN A 105 12.56 -0.23 2.24
C GLN A 105 12.57 -0.04 3.76
N LEU A 106 12.37 1.20 4.20
CA LEU A 106 12.25 1.54 5.62
C LEU A 106 10.81 1.96 5.89
N SER A 107 10.06 1.13 6.62
CA SER A 107 8.68 1.47 6.99
C SER A 107 8.66 2.59 8.04
N ALA A 108 8.00 3.70 7.72
CA ALA A 108 7.97 4.91 8.54
C ALA A 108 7.18 4.77 9.86
N SER A 109 6.30 3.76 10.03
CA SER A 109 5.41 3.68 11.19
C SER A 109 5.48 2.36 11.95
N ARG A 110 5.61 2.43 13.28
CA ARG A 110 5.39 1.30 14.20
C ARG A 110 3.91 0.85 14.11
N GLY A 111 3.61 -0.05 13.18
CA GLY A 111 2.29 -0.65 13.00
C GLY A 111 1.66 -0.49 11.62
N ALA A 112 2.27 0.26 10.69
CA ALA A 112 1.95 0.19 9.26
C ALA A 112 2.96 -0.77 8.63
N SER A 113 2.58 -2.03 8.51
CA SER A 113 3.48 -3.10 8.06
C SER A 113 3.42 -3.34 6.55
N VAL A 114 2.62 -2.57 5.83
CA VAL A 114 2.45 -2.63 4.37
C VAL A 114 2.50 -1.20 3.84
N GLY A 115 3.47 -0.94 2.97
CA GLY A 115 3.67 0.36 2.31
C GLY A 115 3.17 0.35 0.87
N GLY A 116 2.96 1.53 0.31
CA GLY A 116 2.67 1.72 -1.11
C GLY A 116 3.92 1.69 -1.99
N ASP A 117 5.12 1.72 -1.41
CA ASP A 117 6.35 1.74 -2.21
C ASP A 117 6.52 0.46 -3.03
N LEU A 118 6.93 0.63 -4.28
CA LEU A 118 7.30 -0.43 -5.20
C LEU A 118 8.63 -0.12 -5.86
N TYR A 119 9.47 -1.14 -6.03
CA TYR A 119 10.67 -1.02 -6.84
C TYR A 119 11.03 -2.36 -7.49
N GLU A 120 11.60 -2.29 -8.69
CA GLU A 120 12.20 -3.44 -9.35
C GLU A 120 13.23 -3.01 -10.39
N ALA A 121 14.28 -3.80 -10.56
CA ALA A 121 15.32 -3.59 -11.57
C ALA A 121 15.54 -4.89 -12.35
N VAL A 122 15.50 -4.80 -13.68
CA VAL A 122 15.63 -5.95 -14.58
C VAL A 122 16.60 -5.62 -15.72
N ALA A 123 17.43 -6.59 -16.06
CA ALA A 123 18.27 -6.54 -17.26
C ALA A 123 17.44 -7.01 -18.44
N THR A 124 17.47 -6.25 -19.53
CA THR A 124 16.70 -6.53 -20.73
C THR A 124 17.60 -6.36 -21.96
N PRO A 125 17.19 -6.82 -23.15
CA PRO A 125 17.93 -6.56 -24.39
C PRO A 125 18.12 -5.07 -24.71
N TYR A 126 17.36 -4.19 -24.06
CA TYR A 126 17.35 -2.74 -24.27
C TYR A 126 18.18 -1.98 -23.23
N GLY A 127 18.74 -2.68 -22.24
CA GLY A 127 19.48 -2.09 -21.12
C GLY A 127 18.92 -2.50 -19.76
N VAL A 128 19.35 -1.83 -18.71
CA VAL A 128 18.78 -2.04 -17.37
C VAL A 128 17.57 -1.14 -17.20
N ARG A 129 16.41 -1.73 -16.96
CA ARG A 129 15.16 -0.99 -16.69
C ARG A 129 14.87 -1.03 -15.20
N ILE A 130 14.48 0.11 -14.66
CA ILE A 130 14.18 0.28 -13.24
C ILE A 130 12.82 0.96 -13.11
N VAL A 131 11.98 0.43 -12.24
CA VAL A 131 10.76 1.09 -11.79
C VAL A 131 10.89 1.38 -10.30
N LEU A 132 10.53 2.59 -9.89
CA LEU A 132 10.34 2.99 -8.50
C LEU A 132 9.03 3.76 -8.42
N GLY A 133 8.24 3.55 -7.38
CA GLY A 133 7.02 4.32 -7.19
C GLY A 133 6.47 4.21 -5.80
N ASP A 134 5.48 5.05 -5.50
CA ASP A 134 4.67 4.95 -4.29
C ASP A 134 3.19 5.01 -4.66
N VAL A 135 2.45 4.04 -4.16
CA VAL A 135 1.00 3.97 -4.28
C VAL A 135 0.37 4.78 -3.15
N ARG A 136 -0.28 5.89 -3.52
CA ARG A 136 -1.14 6.62 -2.60
C ARG A 136 -2.37 5.75 -2.31
N GLY A 137 -2.47 5.32 -1.06
CA GLY A 137 -3.54 4.46 -0.56
C GLY A 137 -3.10 3.84 0.77
N HIS A 138 -3.91 2.97 1.35
CA HIS A 138 -3.50 2.28 2.58
C HIS A 138 -3.91 0.80 2.61
N GLY A 139 -3.02 -0.01 3.19
CA GLY A 139 -3.30 -1.42 3.48
C GLY A 139 -3.34 -2.31 2.24
N LEU A 140 -4.27 -3.26 2.22
CA LEU A 140 -4.33 -4.30 1.18
C LEU A 140 -4.76 -3.78 -0.20
N ALA A 141 -5.45 -2.65 -0.27
CA ALA A 141 -5.82 -2.03 -1.55
C ALA A 141 -4.56 -1.60 -2.31
N ALA A 142 -3.70 -0.80 -1.65
CA ALA A 142 -2.42 -0.36 -2.20
C ALA A 142 -1.53 -1.53 -2.67
N LEU A 143 -1.55 -2.64 -1.93
CA LEU A 143 -0.82 -3.85 -2.31
C LEU A 143 -1.31 -4.43 -3.66
N GLY A 144 -2.61 -4.34 -3.93
CA GLY A 144 -3.20 -4.77 -5.21
C GLY A 144 -2.66 -3.97 -6.40
N ALA A 145 -2.59 -2.64 -6.27
CA ALA A 145 -1.99 -1.79 -7.30
C ALA A 145 -0.49 -2.07 -7.49
N VAL A 146 0.26 -2.25 -6.39
CA VAL A 146 1.68 -2.66 -6.46
C VAL A 146 1.84 -3.96 -7.27
N VAL A 147 1.01 -4.97 -7.00
CA VAL A 147 1.02 -6.25 -7.73
C VAL A 147 0.71 -6.04 -9.21
N ALA A 148 -0.30 -5.22 -9.54
CA ALA A 148 -0.68 -4.95 -10.92
C ALA A 148 0.45 -4.26 -11.70
N VAL A 149 1.09 -3.24 -11.10
CA VAL A 149 2.18 -2.48 -11.72
C VAL A 149 3.44 -3.34 -11.86
N LEU A 150 3.90 -4.00 -10.81
CA LEU A 150 5.12 -4.83 -10.87
C LEU A 150 4.92 -6.07 -11.76
N GLY A 151 3.75 -6.69 -11.72
CA GLY A 151 3.41 -7.79 -12.62
C GLY A 151 3.50 -7.37 -14.09
N SER A 152 2.91 -6.22 -14.44
CA SER A 152 3.01 -5.67 -15.79
C SER A 152 4.43 -5.24 -16.15
N PHE A 153 5.20 -4.69 -15.23
CA PHE A 153 6.58 -4.27 -15.48
C PHE A 153 7.47 -5.46 -15.81
N ARG A 154 7.36 -6.57 -15.07
CA ARG A 154 8.17 -7.79 -15.30
C ARG A 154 8.03 -8.34 -16.71
N GLU A 155 6.83 -8.30 -17.26
CA GLU A 155 6.54 -8.71 -18.64
C GLU A 155 6.97 -7.62 -19.64
N ALA A 156 6.43 -6.40 -19.48
CA ALA A 156 6.60 -5.31 -20.43
C ALA A 156 8.07 -4.90 -20.61
N ALA A 157 8.87 -4.97 -19.53
CA ALA A 157 10.28 -4.61 -19.59
C ALA A 157 11.07 -5.47 -20.57
N HIS A 158 10.66 -6.73 -20.81
CA HIS A 158 11.33 -7.62 -21.76
C HIS A 158 10.72 -7.51 -23.17
N ASP A 159 9.40 -7.32 -23.27
CA ASP A 159 8.68 -7.38 -24.54
C ASP A 159 8.64 -6.07 -25.32
N GLU A 160 8.59 -4.93 -24.63
CA GLU A 160 8.44 -3.62 -25.26
C GLU A 160 9.80 -3.03 -25.60
N PRO A 161 10.11 -2.72 -26.88
CA PRO A 161 11.39 -2.13 -27.25
C PRO A 161 11.59 -0.73 -26.68
N GLU A 162 10.52 0.06 -26.61
CA GLU A 162 10.56 1.43 -26.17
C GLU A 162 10.05 1.59 -24.73
N LEU A 163 10.72 2.44 -23.95
CA LEU A 163 10.31 2.74 -22.57
C LEU A 163 8.88 3.31 -22.49
N ALA A 164 8.42 4.00 -23.54
CA ALA A 164 7.04 4.48 -23.63
C ALA A 164 6.02 3.34 -23.72
N GLY A 165 6.36 2.25 -24.42
CA GLY A 165 5.53 1.04 -24.50
C GLY A 165 5.38 0.37 -23.13
N VAL A 166 6.47 0.33 -22.37
CA VAL A 166 6.48 -0.12 -20.97
C VAL A 166 5.50 0.72 -20.15
N LEU A 167 5.67 2.04 -20.12
CA LEU A 167 4.82 2.94 -19.32
C LEU A 167 3.33 2.77 -19.64
N ARG A 168 2.97 2.65 -20.93
CA ARG A 168 1.57 2.39 -21.33
C ARG A 168 1.04 1.01 -20.90
N ARG A 169 1.88 -0.03 -20.83
CA ARG A 169 1.45 -1.32 -20.27
C ARG A 169 1.19 -1.22 -18.78
N LEU A 170 2.04 -0.50 -18.04
CA LEU A 170 1.88 -0.25 -16.61
C LEU A 170 0.58 0.51 -16.32
N GLU A 171 0.31 1.61 -17.04
CA GLU A 171 -0.94 2.37 -16.92
C GLU A 171 -2.16 1.47 -17.17
N ARG A 172 -2.18 0.74 -18.29
CA ARG A 172 -3.29 -0.17 -18.62
C ARG A 172 -3.50 -1.25 -17.56
N ALA A 173 -2.44 -1.76 -16.95
CA ALA A 173 -2.55 -2.74 -15.87
C ALA A 173 -3.17 -2.14 -14.61
N LEU A 174 -2.73 -0.94 -14.22
CA LEU A 174 -3.31 -0.22 -13.10
C LEU A 174 -4.79 0.12 -13.35
N GLU A 175 -5.13 0.63 -14.54
CA GLU A 175 -6.52 0.92 -14.87
C GLU A 175 -7.42 -0.32 -14.81
N ARG A 176 -6.95 -1.49 -15.28
CA ARG A 176 -7.70 -2.76 -15.15
C ARG A 176 -7.96 -3.07 -13.68
N HIS A 177 -6.93 -2.96 -12.84
CA HIS A 177 -7.03 -3.17 -11.40
C HIS A 177 -8.07 -2.24 -10.75
N LEU A 178 -7.98 -0.93 -11.03
CA LEU A 178 -8.90 0.07 -10.48
C LEU A 178 -10.35 -0.18 -10.92
N ARG A 179 -10.58 -0.57 -12.18
CA ARG A 179 -11.93 -0.93 -12.68
C ARG A 179 -12.49 -2.16 -11.98
N GLU A 180 -11.69 -3.22 -11.78
CA GLU A 180 -12.09 -4.42 -11.06
C GLU A 180 -12.46 -4.12 -9.61
N ARG A 181 -11.62 -3.34 -8.91
CA ARG A 181 -11.86 -2.93 -7.52
C ARG A 181 -13.12 -2.08 -7.36
N ALA A 182 -13.35 -1.13 -8.27
CA ALA A 182 -14.56 -0.32 -8.25
C ALA A 182 -15.84 -1.15 -8.37
N ARG A 183 -15.81 -2.24 -9.17
CA ARG A 183 -16.93 -3.19 -9.30
C ARG A 183 -17.16 -4.00 -8.03
N ASP A 184 -16.10 -4.45 -7.36
CA ASP A 184 -16.20 -5.22 -6.11
C ASP A 184 -16.77 -4.39 -4.95
N GLU A 185 -16.43 -3.10 -4.88
CA GLU A 185 -16.91 -2.20 -3.82
C GLU A 185 -18.35 -1.73 -4.05
N HIS A 186 -18.77 -1.59 -5.30
CA HIS A 186 -20.10 -1.13 -5.68
C HIS A 186 -20.83 -2.10 -6.62
N PRO A 187 -21.16 -3.33 -6.16
CA PRO A 187 -21.78 -4.37 -7.00
C PRO A 187 -23.17 -3.96 -7.55
N ALA A 188 -23.84 -2.98 -6.92
CA ALA A 188 -25.12 -2.45 -7.38
C ALA A 188 -25.02 -1.48 -8.59
N ARG A 189 -23.82 -1.07 -9.00
CA ARG A 189 -23.56 -0.26 -10.21
C ARG A 189 -23.12 -1.09 -11.42
N ALA A 190 -23.32 -2.41 -11.38
CA ALA A 190 -23.01 -3.34 -12.47
C ALA A 190 -23.86 -3.04 -13.71
N GLY A 191 -23.47 -2.06 -14.51
CA GLY A 191 -24.17 -1.67 -15.74
C GLY A 191 -23.64 -0.38 -16.37
N THR A 192 -23.03 0.50 -15.58
CA THR A 192 -22.34 1.71 -16.06
C THR A 192 -20.88 1.62 -15.63
N ASP A 193 -19.95 1.66 -16.59
CA ASP A 193 -18.54 1.87 -16.23
C ASP A 193 -18.47 3.22 -15.49
N PRO A 194 -17.90 3.26 -14.26
CA PRO A 194 -17.77 4.51 -13.54
C PRO A 194 -16.92 5.46 -14.39
N GLU A 195 -17.46 6.64 -14.71
CA GLU A 195 -16.75 7.65 -15.53
C GLU A 195 -15.39 8.02 -14.92
N HIS A 196 -15.27 7.91 -13.59
CA HIS A 196 -14.02 7.97 -12.86
C HIS A 196 -14.07 6.92 -11.74
N PRO A 197 -13.26 5.84 -11.76
CA PRO A 197 -13.04 5.07 -10.54
C PRO A 197 -12.60 6.07 -9.47
N ALA A 198 -13.21 6.01 -8.28
CA ALA A 198 -12.92 6.98 -7.22
C ALA A 198 -11.41 7.19 -7.12
N ALA A 199 -10.96 8.43 -7.29
CA ALA A 199 -9.56 8.88 -7.34
C ALA A 199 -8.84 8.74 -5.98
N GLU A 200 -9.10 7.65 -5.27
CA GLU A 200 -8.53 7.36 -3.96
C GLU A 200 -7.18 6.67 -4.10
N GLU A 201 -6.95 5.91 -5.19
CA GLU A 201 -5.74 5.14 -5.43
C GLU A 201 -5.04 5.54 -6.74
N PHE A 202 -3.80 6.03 -6.62
CA PHE A 202 -2.95 6.40 -7.74
C PHE A 202 -1.49 6.07 -7.41
N VAL A 203 -0.64 6.01 -8.44
CA VAL A 203 0.77 5.63 -8.29
C VAL A 203 1.65 6.76 -8.78
N THR A 204 2.47 7.34 -7.89
CA THR A 204 3.62 8.14 -8.32
C THR A 204 4.70 7.18 -8.79
N LEU A 205 5.32 7.45 -9.94
CA LEU A 205 6.21 6.48 -10.57
C LEU A 205 7.37 7.14 -11.30
N LEU A 206 8.56 6.58 -11.12
CA LEU A 206 9.76 6.86 -11.89
C LEU A 206 10.14 5.59 -12.65
N LEU A 207 10.12 5.69 -13.98
CA LEU A 207 10.51 4.60 -14.89
C LEU A 207 11.79 5.00 -15.60
N LEU A 208 12.84 4.20 -15.46
CA LEU A 208 14.17 4.51 -15.97
C LEU A 208 14.67 3.39 -16.88
N GLU A 209 15.47 3.76 -17.86
CA GLU A 209 16.26 2.85 -18.68
C GLU A 209 17.71 3.36 -18.72
N ILE A 210 18.64 2.48 -18.37
CA ILE A 210 20.08 2.71 -18.48
C ILE A 210 20.58 1.86 -19.64
N GLY A 211 20.91 2.53 -20.74
CA GLY A 211 21.47 1.88 -21.92
C GLY A 211 22.90 1.36 -21.67
N PRO A 212 23.41 0.48 -22.55
CA PRO A 212 24.76 -0.09 -22.42
C PRO A 212 25.88 0.97 -22.52
N ASP A 213 25.60 2.13 -23.11
CA ASP A 213 26.51 3.27 -23.15
C ASP A 213 26.44 4.17 -21.90
N GLY A 214 25.58 3.82 -20.94
CA GLY A 214 25.32 4.55 -19.70
C GLY A 214 24.30 5.68 -19.85
N ARG A 215 23.65 5.87 -21.01
CA ARG A 215 22.58 6.88 -21.14
C ARG A 215 21.40 6.53 -20.26
N LEU A 216 20.93 7.52 -19.51
CA LEU A 216 19.79 7.41 -18.62
C LEU A 216 18.58 8.11 -19.25
N ALA A 217 17.59 7.32 -19.65
CA ALA A 217 16.28 7.79 -20.07
C ALA A 217 15.28 7.64 -18.92
N VAL A 218 14.37 8.62 -18.75
CA VAL A 218 13.42 8.65 -17.63
C VAL A 218 12.03 9.12 -18.05
N PHE A 219 11.01 8.46 -17.50
CA PHE A 219 9.67 9.02 -17.34
C PHE A 219 9.41 9.27 -15.87
N ASN A 220 8.90 10.46 -15.55
CA ASN A 220 8.49 10.82 -14.21
C ASN A 220 6.99 11.10 -14.19
N CYS A 221 6.25 10.28 -13.47
CA CYS A 221 4.82 10.39 -13.21
C CYS A 221 4.57 10.90 -11.78
N GLY A 222 5.04 12.12 -11.48
CA GLY A 222 4.84 12.79 -10.18
C GLY A 222 5.70 12.25 -9.02
N HIS A 223 6.83 11.60 -9.31
CA HIS A 223 7.77 11.05 -8.34
C HIS A 223 8.97 11.99 -8.09
N PRO A 224 9.65 11.93 -6.92
CA PRO A 224 10.87 12.69 -6.68
C PRO A 224 11.97 12.42 -7.72
N ALA A 225 12.65 13.49 -8.15
CA ALA A 225 13.75 13.37 -9.11
C ALA A 225 14.99 12.71 -8.47
N PRO A 226 15.70 11.83 -9.20
CA PRO A 226 16.81 11.08 -8.64
C PRO A 226 18.08 11.92 -8.48
N TYR A 227 18.99 11.44 -7.66
CA TYR A 227 20.31 12.05 -7.46
C TYR A 227 21.41 11.22 -8.11
N ARG A 228 22.40 11.89 -8.69
CA ARG A 228 23.65 11.28 -9.14
C ARG A 228 24.76 11.70 -8.19
N LEU A 229 25.45 10.70 -7.63
CA LEU A 229 26.61 10.88 -6.78
C LEU A 229 27.86 10.55 -7.58
N GLY A 230 28.57 11.59 -8.02
CA GLY A 230 29.90 11.49 -8.62
C GLY A 230 30.90 12.31 -7.80
N ARG A 231 31.63 13.21 -8.47
CA ARG A 231 32.53 14.17 -7.78
C ARG A 231 31.75 15.16 -6.89
N LYS A 232 30.52 15.47 -7.29
CA LYS A 232 29.56 16.27 -6.52
C LYS A 232 28.18 15.61 -6.62
N PRO A 233 27.36 15.66 -5.56
CA PRO A 233 25.97 15.24 -5.64
C PRO A 233 25.19 16.23 -6.51
N GLU A 234 24.39 15.70 -7.43
CA GLU A 234 23.59 16.49 -8.36
C GLU A 234 22.19 15.86 -8.48
N ARG A 235 21.14 16.68 -8.40
CA ARG A 235 19.77 16.24 -8.70
C ARG A 235 19.60 16.22 -10.21
N LEU A 236 19.19 15.08 -10.78
CA LEU A 236 19.06 14.95 -12.22
C LEU A 236 17.75 15.57 -12.71
N PRO A 237 17.76 16.25 -13.88
CA PRO A 237 16.53 16.68 -14.52
C PRO A 237 15.72 15.47 -14.99
N VAL A 238 14.41 15.56 -14.88
CA VAL A 238 13.46 14.48 -15.19
C VAL A 238 12.45 14.88 -16.27
N GLY A 239 12.71 15.99 -16.97
CA GLY A 239 11.78 16.59 -17.91
C GLY A 239 10.52 17.14 -17.24
N ASP A 240 9.52 17.44 -18.06
CA ASP A 240 8.19 17.82 -17.59
C ASP A 240 7.49 16.58 -17.01
N PRO A 241 7.08 16.61 -15.72
CA PRO A 241 6.46 15.46 -15.10
C PRO A 241 5.08 15.18 -15.70
N LEU A 242 4.83 13.90 -15.97
CA LEU A 242 3.53 13.35 -16.29
C LEU A 242 2.66 13.26 -15.02
N PRO A 243 1.32 13.21 -15.15
CA PRO A 243 0.46 12.95 -14.00
C PRO A 243 0.77 11.56 -13.39
N PRO A 244 0.54 11.37 -12.07
CA PRO A 244 0.58 10.05 -11.46
C PRO A 244 -0.37 9.08 -12.18
N LEU A 245 0.03 7.82 -12.28
CA LEU A 245 -0.78 6.82 -12.98
C LEU A 245 -2.09 6.60 -12.23
N GLY A 246 -3.19 6.53 -12.98
CA GLY A 246 -4.54 6.39 -12.44
C GLY A 246 -5.27 7.70 -12.15
N VAL A 247 -4.60 8.86 -12.29
CA VAL A 247 -5.24 10.19 -12.11
C VAL A 247 -5.80 10.71 -13.43
N LEU A 248 -4.97 10.72 -14.47
CA LEU A 248 -5.32 11.16 -15.82
C LEU A 248 -4.67 10.21 -16.83
N PRO A 249 -5.31 10.01 -18.01
CA PRO A 249 -4.71 9.20 -19.07
C PRO A 249 -3.42 9.83 -19.58
N LEU A 250 -2.44 8.98 -19.88
CA LEU A 250 -1.19 9.40 -20.49
C LEU A 250 -1.43 10.05 -21.88
N PRO A 251 -0.62 11.05 -22.26
CA PRO A 251 -0.70 11.65 -23.58
C PRO A 251 -0.37 10.63 -24.68
N ALA A 252 -0.93 10.85 -25.88
CA ALA A 252 -0.70 9.96 -27.02
C ALA A 252 0.79 9.92 -27.42
N GLY A 253 1.48 11.07 -27.40
CA GLY A 253 2.91 11.18 -27.63
C GLY A 253 3.69 11.11 -26.32
N LEU A 254 4.53 10.09 -26.17
CA LEU A 254 5.40 9.90 -25.01
C LEU A 254 6.84 9.78 -25.49
N ALA A 255 7.70 10.67 -25.02
CA ALA A 255 9.14 10.60 -25.23
C ALA A 255 9.83 10.68 -23.87
N PRO A 256 10.71 9.73 -23.52
CA PRO A 256 11.42 9.80 -22.26
C PRO A 256 12.41 10.96 -22.27
N HIS A 257 12.59 11.60 -21.12
CA HIS A 257 13.62 12.60 -20.96
C HIS A 257 14.99 11.92 -20.87
N THR A 258 15.99 12.40 -21.63
CA THR A 258 17.37 11.95 -21.45
C THR A 258 18.01 12.75 -20.32
N ALA A 259 17.99 12.19 -19.12
CA ALA A 259 18.38 12.89 -17.90
C ALA A 259 19.90 13.13 -17.81
N ALA A 260 20.69 12.11 -18.12
CA ALA A 260 22.15 12.15 -17.98
C ALA A 260 22.81 10.96 -18.68
N ARG A 261 24.13 10.89 -18.54
CA ARG A 261 24.92 9.67 -18.77
C ARG A 261 25.59 9.27 -17.46
N LEU A 262 25.36 8.05 -17.01
CA LEU A 262 25.98 7.48 -15.81
C LEU A 262 27.36 6.94 -16.17
N LEU A 263 28.40 7.48 -15.53
CA LEU A 263 29.78 7.06 -15.77
C LEU A 263 30.22 5.98 -14.77
N PRO A 264 31.25 5.16 -15.12
CA PRO A 264 31.82 4.21 -14.16
C PRO A 264 32.26 4.89 -12.86
N GLY A 265 31.82 4.33 -11.73
CA GLY A 265 32.09 4.86 -10.39
C GLY A 265 31.09 5.91 -9.90
N GLU A 266 30.15 6.35 -10.73
CA GLU A 266 29.02 7.17 -10.29
C GLU A 266 27.89 6.31 -9.74
N THR A 267 27.17 6.84 -8.76
CA THR A 267 26.01 6.17 -8.14
C THR A 267 24.74 6.93 -8.47
N LEU A 268 23.71 6.21 -8.93
CA LEU A 268 22.36 6.73 -9.07
C LEU A 268 21.57 6.38 -7.81
N VAL A 269 21.00 7.40 -7.16
CA VAL A 269 20.17 7.26 -5.95
C VAL A 269 18.74 7.59 -6.31
N LEU A 270 17.87 6.61 -6.09
CA LEU A 270 16.43 6.72 -6.26
C LEU A 270 15.78 6.64 -4.87
N HIS A 271 14.77 7.45 -4.61
CA HIS A 271 14.10 7.51 -3.32
C HIS A 271 12.62 7.87 -3.48
N THR A 272 11.80 7.40 -2.54
CA THR A 272 10.41 7.86 -2.41
C THR A 272 10.35 9.08 -1.48
N ASP A 273 9.23 9.79 -1.49
CA ASP A 273 8.99 11.01 -0.69
C ASP A 273 9.18 10.77 0.82
N GLY A 274 8.88 9.57 1.31
CA GLY A 274 9.12 9.18 2.70
C GLY A 274 10.56 9.37 3.18
N ALA A 275 11.55 9.39 2.26
CA ALA A 275 12.94 9.70 2.60
C ALA A 275 13.18 11.22 2.81
N GLU A 276 12.49 12.08 2.05
CA GLU A 276 12.55 13.54 2.21
C GLU A 276 11.72 14.02 3.41
N GLU A 277 10.67 13.27 3.76
CA GLU A 277 9.79 13.57 4.90
C GLU A 277 10.26 12.95 6.23
N ALA A 278 11.30 12.13 6.20
CA ALA A 278 11.82 11.47 7.40
C ALA A 278 12.34 12.51 8.41
N ARG A 279 11.89 12.40 9.66
CA ARG A 279 12.30 13.29 10.74
C ARG A 279 13.30 12.64 11.67
N ASP A 280 14.28 13.40 12.13
CA ASP A 280 15.17 13.02 13.22
C ASP A 280 14.39 12.84 14.54
N ARG A 281 15.04 12.30 15.57
CA ARG A 281 14.44 12.11 16.91
C ARG A 281 13.96 13.41 17.57
N ARG A 282 14.35 14.57 17.04
CA ARG A 282 13.96 15.91 17.50
C ARG A 282 12.90 16.54 16.58
N GLY A 283 12.39 15.81 15.61
CA GLY A 283 11.32 16.24 14.71
C GLY A 283 11.78 17.11 13.53
N ARG A 284 13.09 17.26 13.29
CA ARG A 284 13.65 18.03 12.17
C ARG A 284 13.85 17.12 10.95
N PHE A 285 13.69 17.68 9.76
CA PHE A 285 14.03 17.02 8.50
C PHE A 285 15.54 17.06 8.27
#